data_AF-A0A530HDL3-F1
#
_entry.id   AF-A0A530HDL3-F1
#
_cell.length_a   1.000
_cell.length_b   1.000
_cell.length_c   1.000
_cell.angle_alpha   90.00
_cell.angle_beta   90.00
_cell.angle_gamma   90.00
#
_symmetry.space_group_name_H-M   'P 1'
#
loop_
_entity.id
_entity.type
_entity.pdbx_description
1 polymer ?
#
loop_
_entity_poly.entity_id
_entity_poly.type
_entity_poly.pdbx_seq_one_letter_code
_entity_poly.pdbx_strand_id
1 'polypeptide(L)'
;MSQTNQISRRSFCLCCAAASASAATGGWLSPREAYAEARGVVSLVRDSAAVSPIVAHQLRGSISVLEGSGGNIAVLTGPDGNLLVDAGIGVSRTHVTEALDKLSADPVTHLINTHWHFDHADGNAWLGALGAKITAHENTRKYLSQVQRVEDYDYNFLP
;
A
#
# COMPACT_ATOMS: atom_id res chain seq x y z
N MET A 1 -30.30 -42.57 20.61
CA MET A 1 -29.01 -42.81 21.29
C MET A 1 -28.00 -41.86 20.68
N SER A 2 -27.69 -40.75 21.35
CA SER A 2 -26.71 -39.77 20.89
C SER A 2 -25.40 -40.01 21.63
N GLN A 3 -24.32 -40.33 20.91
CA GLN A 3 -22.97 -40.35 21.47
C GLN A 3 -22.31 -39.00 21.20
N THR A 4 -22.09 -38.24 22.27
CA THR A 4 -21.27 -37.02 22.24
C THR A 4 -19.79 -37.40 22.28
N ASN A 5 -19.05 -37.13 21.20
CA ASN A 5 -17.59 -37.22 21.17
C ASN A 5 -16.99 -36.11 22.04
N GLN A 6 -16.64 -36.41 23.30
CA GLN A 6 -15.84 -35.52 24.13
C GLN A 6 -14.36 -35.72 23.83
N ILE A 7 -13.75 -34.75 23.13
CA ILE A 7 -12.30 -34.69 22.97
C ILE A 7 -11.69 -34.35 24.33
N SER A 8 -10.91 -35.28 24.90
CA SER A 8 -10.26 -35.04 26.19
C SER A 8 -9.03 -34.12 26.03
N ARG A 9 -8.72 -33.36 27.09
CA ARG A 9 -7.50 -32.51 27.16
C ARG A 9 -6.21 -33.28 26.86
N ARG A 10 -6.16 -34.59 27.12
CA ARG A 10 -5.01 -35.44 26.81
C ARG A 10 -4.90 -35.74 25.31
N SER A 11 -6.03 -35.87 24.63
CA SER A 11 -6.07 -36.06 23.17
C SER A 11 -5.66 -34.79 22.41
N PHE A 12 -5.89 -33.60 23.00
CA PHE A 12 -5.43 -32.33 22.44
C PHE A 12 -3.90 -32.18 22.53
N CYS A 13 -3.29 -32.54 23.67
CA CYS A 13 -1.84 -32.46 23.83
C CYS A 13 -1.06 -33.44 22.93
N LEU A 14 -1.64 -34.58 22.58
CA LEU A 14 -1.01 -35.56 21.68
C LEU A 14 -0.95 -35.10 20.21
N CYS A 15 -1.88 -34.24 19.76
CA CYS A 15 -1.78 -33.62 18.43
C CYS A 15 -0.57 -32.67 18.30
N CYS A 16 -0.15 -32.02 19.39
CA CYS A 16 0.99 -31.09 19.37
C CYS A 16 2.35 -31.80 19.35
N ALA A 17 2.42 -33.07 19.76
CA ALA A 17 3.69 -33.83 19.81
C ALA A 17 3.98 -34.62 18.53
N ALA A 18 3.00 -34.79 17.63
CA ALA A 18 3.14 -35.58 16.40
C ALA A 18 3.54 -34.74 15.16
N ALA A 19 3.76 -33.43 15.32
CA ALA A 19 4.15 -32.54 14.22
C ALA A 19 5.69 -32.49 13.98
N SER A 20 6.44 -33.48 14.43
CA SER A 20 7.88 -33.60 14.18
C SER A 20 8.15 -34.64 13.08
N ALA A 21 7.61 -34.46 11.88
CA ALA A 21 8.03 -35.22 10.71
C ALA A 21 7.87 -34.42 9.41
N SER A 22 9.03 -34.16 8.79
CA SER A 22 9.24 -33.71 7.41
C SER A 22 9.27 -32.19 7.16
N ALA A 23 10.37 -31.54 7.54
CA ALA A 23 10.80 -30.29 6.93
C ALA A 23 11.62 -30.61 5.68
N ALA A 24 10.97 -30.62 4.52
CA ALA A 24 11.68 -30.47 3.25
C ALA A 24 12.09 -28.99 3.11
N THR A 25 13.41 -28.75 3.15
CA THR A 25 14.13 -27.56 2.65
C THR A 25 14.02 -26.18 3.33
N GLY A 26 13.23 -25.96 4.39
CA GLY A 26 13.21 -24.67 5.11
C GLY A 26 13.39 -24.84 6.62
N GLY A 27 14.33 -24.12 7.23
CA GLY A 27 14.47 -24.07 8.68
C GLY A 27 13.19 -23.56 9.37
N TRP A 28 13.03 -23.81 10.66
CA TRP A 28 11.88 -23.30 11.42
C TRP A 28 11.99 -21.78 11.51
N LEU A 29 11.02 -21.07 10.95
CA LEU A 29 10.93 -19.62 11.07
C LEU A 29 10.77 -19.24 12.55
N SER A 30 11.48 -18.20 12.97
CA SER A 30 11.18 -17.55 14.23
C SER A 30 9.75 -16.99 14.21
N PRO A 31 9.12 -16.75 15.38
CA PRO A 31 7.79 -16.13 15.43
C PRO A 31 7.69 -14.80 14.68
N ARG A 32 8.79 -14.03 14.60
CA ARG A 32 8.85 -12.78 13.81
C ARG A 32 8.87 -13.02 12.31
N GLU A 33 9.63 -14.01 11.85
CA GLU A 33 9.71 -14.35 10.43
C GLU A 33 8.38 -14.98 9.95
N ALA A 34 7.78 -15.86 10.74
CA ALA A 34 6.47 -16.42 10.46
C ALA A 34 5.38 -15.33 10.43
N TYR A 35 5.44 -14.35 11.33
CA TYR A 35 4.52 -13.21 11.33
C TYR A 35 4.73 -12.31 10.10
N ALA A 36 5.98 -12.04 9.72
CA ALA A 36 6.30 -11.23 8.54
C ALA A 36 5.87 -11.92 7.24
N GLU A 37 6.13 -13.22 7.10
CA GLU A 37 5.66 -14.04 5.98
C GLU A 37 4.13 -14.01 5.89
N ALA A 38 3.43 -14.20 7.01
CA ALA A 38 1.96 -14.21 7.05
C ALA A 38 1.30 -12.87 6.70
N ARG A 39 2.01 -11.74 6.84
CA ARG A 39 1.47 -10.40 6.55
C ARG A 39 1.51 -10.06 5.05
N GLY A 40 2.43 -10.67 4.31
CA GLY A 40 2.67 -10.35 2.90
C GLY A 40 3.31 -8.97 2.70
N VAL A 41 4.00 -8.78 1.57
CA VAL A 41 4.76 -7.56 1.27
C VAL A 41 3.87 -6.31 1.21
N VAL A 42 2.65 -6.41 0.68
CA VAL A 42 1.73 -5.27 0.55
C VAL A 42 1.33 -4.71 1.91
N SER A 43 1.05 -5.56 2.91
CA SER A 43 0.74 -5.08 4.27
C SER A 43 1.96 -4.43 4.90
N LEU A 44 3.16 -4.98 4.71
CA LEU A 44 4.39 -4.41 5.27
C LEU A 44 4.67 -3.02 4.67
N VAL A 45 4.51 -2.86 3.36
CA VAL A 45 4.70 -1.58 2.66
C VAL A 45 3.66 -0.55 3.12
N ARG A 46 2.37 -0.92 3.22
CA ARG A 46 1.32 -0.03 3.70
C ARG A 46 1.58 0.43 5.14
N ASP A 47 1.96 -0.48 6.03
CA ASP A 47 2.27 -0.14 7.41
C ASP A 47 3.48 0.78 7.53
N SER A 48 4.51 0.55 6.71
CA SER A 48 5.66 1.44 6.62
C SER A 48 5.25 2.83 6.14
N ALA A 49 4.46 2.92 5.07
CA ALA A 49 4.00 4.18 4.50
C ALA A 49 3.12 4.98 5.47
N ALA A 50 2.30 4.30 6.28
CA ALA A 50 1.42 4.95 7.26
C ALA A 50 2.18 5.75 8.34
N VAL A 51 3.43 5.38 8.65
CA VAL A 51 4.24 6.03 9.69
C VAL A 51 5.44 6.78 9.15
N SER A 52 5.77 6.61 7.86
CA SER A 52 6.93 7.25 7.25
C SER A 52 6.70 8.76 7.13
N PRO A 53 7.69 9.59 7.51
CA PRO A 53 7.61 11.02 7.26
C PRO A 53 7.67 11.29 5.75
N ILE A 54 6.95 12.31 5.29
CA ILE A 54 7.07 12.79 3.91
C ILE A 54 8.11 13.91 3.86
N VAL A 55 9.16 13.68 3.08
CA VAL A 55 10.25 14.65 2.87
C VAL A 55 10.06 15.31 1.51
N ALA A 56 10.00 16.64 1.51
CA ALA A 56 9.91 17.43 0.29
C ALA A 56 11.32 17.85 -0.19
N HIS A 57 11.65 17.49 -1.42
CA HIS A 57 12.89 17.86 -2.08
C HIS A 57 12.59 18.87 -3.20
N GLN A 58 13.03 20.12 -3.05
CA GLN A 58 12.95 21.10 -4.13
C GLN A 58 13.92 20.71 -5.24
N LEU A 59 13.43 20.58 -6.48
CA LEU A 59 14.28 20.25 -7.64
C LEU A 59 14.66 21.50 -8.42
N ARG A 60 13.68 22.18 -9.03
CA ARG A 60 13.89 23.38 -9.84
C ARG A 60 12.60 24.19 -10.00
N GLY A 61 12.69 25.50 -9.82
CA GLY A 61 11.52 26.38 -9.98
C GLY A 61 10.40 25.96 -9.04
N SER A 62 9.21 25.71 -9.58
CA SER A 62 8.05 25.20 -8.84
C SER A 62 7.91 23.67 -8.84
N ILE A 63 8.97 22.93 -9.17
CA ILE A 63 9.00 21.47 -9.19
C ILE A 63 9.68 20.94 -7.93
N SER A 64 8.96 20.05 -7.23
CA SER A 64 9.42 19.36 -6.03
C SER A 64 9.09 17.86 -6.13
N VAL A 65 9.73 17.05 -5.30
CA VAL A 65 9.39 15.63 -5.10
C VAL A 65 9.07 15.41 -3.63
N LEU A 66 8.01 14.65 -3.36
CA LEU A 66 7.67 14.13 -2.04
C LEU A 66 8.11 12.66 -1.98
N GLU A 67 8.99 12.35 -1.03
CA GLU A 67 9.48 11.00 -0.75
C GLU A 67 8.85 10.46 0.55
N GLY A 68 8.51 9.18 0.59
CA GLY A 68 8.08 8.47 1.81
C GLY A 68 6.70 7.80 1.75
N SER A 69 5.93 7.95 0.66
CA SER A 69 4.60 7.36 0.49
C SER A 69 4.63 6.02 -0.27
N GLY A 70 5.67 5.22 -0.08
CA GLY A 70 6.00 4.07 -0.95
C GLY A 70 6.82 4.53 -2.16
N GLY A 71 6.16 5.00 -3.22
CA GLY A 71 6.80 5.68 -4.34
C GLY A 71 7.05 7.18 -4.09
N ASN A 72 7.75 7.82 -5.03
CA ASN A 72 7.95 9.27 -5.05
C ASN A 72 6.79 9.96 -5.79
N ILE A 73 6.30 11.06 -5.23
CA ILE A 73 5.27 11.89 -5.86
C ILE A 73 5.94 13.16 -6.38
N ALA A 74 5.86 13.43 -7.70
CA ALA A 74 6.33 14.72 -8.21
C ALA A 74 5.21 15.77 -8.07
N VAL A 75 5.58 16.99 -7.70
CA VAL A 75 4.66 18.10 -7.50
C VAL A 75 5.12 19.28 -8.36
N LEU A 76 4.20 19.83 -9.14
CA LEU A 76 4.35 21.11 -9.82
C LEU A 76 3.33 22.09 -9.25
N THR A 77 3.80 23.18 -8.65
CA THR A 77 2.93 24.25 -8.16
C THR A 77 2.81 25.37 -9.20
N GLY A 78 1.68 26.07 -9.21
CA GLY A 78 1.42 27.15 -10.17
C GLY A 78 0.06 27.83 -9.98
N PRO A 79 -0.21 28.93 -10.72
CA PRO A 79 -1.41 29.74 -10.55
C PRO A 79 -2.73 29.02 -10.90
N ASP A 80 -2.66 27.89 -11.62
CA ASP A 80 -3.82 27.05 -11.96
C ASP A 80 -4.04 25.90 -10.94
N GLY A 81 -3.32 25.95 -9.82
CA GLY A 81 -3.29 24.92 -8.78
C GLY A 81 -2.14 23.93 -8.93
N ASN A 82 -2.12 22.95 -8.03
CA ASN A 82 -1.05 21.96 -7.96
C ASN A 82 -1.35 20.76 -8.88
N LEU A 83 -0.32 20.32 -9.61
CA LEU A 83 -0.31 19.08 -10.37
C LEU A 83 0.58 18.06 -9.67
N LEU A 84 0.06 16.84 -9.49
CA LEU A 84 0.80 15.70 -8.98
C LEU A 84 1.06 14.67 -10.08
N VAL A 85 2.23 14.05 -10.05
CA VAL A 85 2.52 12.80 -10.76
C VAL A 85 2.64 11.70 -9.71
N ASP A 86 1.75 10.71 -9.84
CA ASP A 86 1.42 9.68 -8.86
C ASP A 86 0.78 10.20 -7.56
N ALA A 87 0.07 9.31 -6.88
CA ALA A 87 -0.75 9.58 -5.69
C ALA A 87 -0.15 8.99 -4.40
N GLY A 88 0.88 8.15 -4.53
CA GLY A 88 1.42 7.36 -3.43
C GLY A 88 0.40 6.37 -2.86
N ILE A 89 0.65 5.93 -1.62
CA ILE A 89 -0.24 5.04 -0.87
C ILE A 89 -1.25 5.85 -0.04
N GLY A 90 -2.52 5.47 -0.08
CA GLY A 90 -3.62 6.24 0.52
C GLY A 90 -3.50 6.44 2.04
N VAL A 91 -2.86 5.51 2.75
CA VAL A 91 -2.60 5.61 4.21
C VAL A 91 -1.69 6.77 4.58
N SER A 92 -0.89 7.28 3.64
CA SER A 92 0.01 8.42 3.85
C SER A 92 -0.67 9.79 3.72
N ARG A 93 -2.00 9.83 3.48
CA ARG A 93 -2.76 11.05 3.18
C ARG A 93 -2.41 12.21 4.10
N THR A 94 -2.42 12.01 5.42
CA THR A 94 -2.16 13.07 6.39
C THR A 94 -0.79 13.71 6.16
N HIS A 95 0.27 12.91 6.08
CA HIS A 95 1.63 13.43 5.88
C HIS A 95 1.84 14.03 4.48
N VAL A 96 1.19 13.49 3.45
CA VAL A 96 1.24 14.06 2.09
C VAL A 96 0.53 15.41 2.04
N THR A 97 -0.65 15.55 2.64
CA THR A 97 -1.36 16.83 2.74
C THR A 97 -0.50 17.87 3.47
N GLU A 98 0.07 17.53 4.62
CA GLU A 98 0.96 18.44 5.37
C GLU A 98 2.20 18.86 4.56
N ALA A 99 2.75 17.98 3.73
CA ALA A 99 3.87 18.31 2.88
C ALA A 99 3.46 19.21 1.70
N LEU A 100 2.29 18.95 1.09
CA LEU A 100 1.73 19.79 0.02
C LEU A 100 1.42 21.20 0.53
N ASP A 101 0.82 21.34 1.71
CA ASP A 101 0.47 22.63 2.30
C ASP A 101 1.70 23.53 2.56
N LYS A 102 2.88 22.92 2.74
CA LYS A 102 4.15 23.64 2.86
C LYS A 102 4.71 24.11 1.52
N LEU A 103 4.32 23.48 0.41
CA LEU A 103 4.73 23.84 -0.94
C LEU A 103 3.81 24.89 -1.56
N SER A 104 2.50 24.78 -1.35
CA SER A 104 1.49 25.72 -1.84
C SER A 104 0.19 25.58 -1.06
N ALA A 105 -0.53 26.69 -0.90
CA ALA A 105 -1.89 26.72 -0.35
C ALA A 105 -2.97 26.40 -1.40
N ASP A 106 -2.59 26.26 -2.67
CA ASP A 106 -3.52 26.00 -3.76
C ASP A 106 -4.00 24.53 -3.75
N PRO A 107 -5.22 24.25 -4.23
CA PRO A 107 -5.71 22.88 -4.31
C PRO A 107 -4.92 22.05 -5.34
N VAL A 108 -4.91 20.73 -5.14
CA VAL A 108 -4.50 19.79 -6.21
C VAL A 108 -5.60 19.73 -7.26
N THR A 109 -5.32 20.26 -8.46
CA THR A 109 -6.29 20.29 -9.56
C THR A 109 -6.09 19.14 -10.54
N HIS A 110 -4.88 18.60 -10.62
CA HIS A 110 -4.53 17.55 -11.57
C HIS A 110 -3.71 16.44 -10.92
N LEU A 111 -4.02 15.20 -11.29
CA LEU A 111 -3.26 14.02 -10.93
C LEU A 111 -2.97 13.22 -12.20
N ILE A 112 -1.71 12.87 -12.42
CA ILE A 112 -1.28 11.99 -13.51
C ILE A 112 -0.77 10.69 -12.89
N ASN A 113 -1.42 9.56 -13.18
CA ASN A 113 -0.90 8.26 -12.78
C ASN A 113 0.04 7.72 -13.85
N THR A 114 1.26 7.37 -13.44
CA THR A 114 2.24 6.73 -14.32
C THR A 114 1.80 5.32 -14.71
N HIS A 115 1.32 4.54 -13.73
CA HIS A 115 0.79 3.19 -13.90
C HIS A 115 -0.16 2.79 -12.75
N TRP A 116 -0.59 1.53 -12.69
CA TRP A 116 -1.72 1.08 -11.86
C TRP A 116 -1.33 0.54 -10.48
N HIS A 117 -0.04 0.34 -10.19
CA HIS A 117 0.38 -0.24 -8.92
C HIS A 117 0.01 0.63 -7.72
N PHE A 118 -0.24 -0.02 -6.59
CA PHE A 118 -0.79 0.60 -5.39
C PHE A 118 0.12 1.67 -4.77
N ASP A 119 1.44 1.52 -4.90
CA ASP A 119 2.43 2.49 -4.44
C ASP A 119 2.44 3.80 -5.25
N HIS A 120 1.70 3.83 -6.37
CA HIS A 120 1.53 4.99 -7.23
C HIS A 120 0.07 5.47 -7.30
N ALA A 121 -0.93 4.59 -7.17
CA ALA A 121 -2.32 4.90 -7.49
C ALA A 121 -3.32 4.77 -6.32
N ASP A 122 -2.93 4.20 -5.17
CA ASP A 122 -3.85 3.95 -4.04
C ASP A 122 -4.36 5.27 -3.41
N GLY A 123 -3.64 6.38 -3.59
CA GLY A 123 -4.09 7.73 -3.23
C GLY A 123 -5.17 8.35 -4.13
N ASN A 124 -5.55 7.71 -5.25
CA ASN A 124 -6.54 8.25 -6.20
C ASN A 124 -7.87 8.64 -5.55
N ALA A 125 -8.37 7.80 -4.64
CA ALA A 125 -9.70 7.97 -4.06
C ALA A 125 -9.84 9.30 -3.29
N TRP A 126 -8.83 9.64 -2.47
CA TRP A 126 -8.90 10.87 -1.67
C TRP A 126 -8.58 12.11 -2.50
N LEU A 127 -7.66 12.04 -3.47
CA LEU A 127 -7.37 13.14 -4.38
C LEU A 127 -8.57 13.45 -5.30
N GLY A 128 -9.22 12.41 -5.83
CA GLY A 128 -10.44 12.56 -6.61
C GLY A 128 -11.60 13.15 -5.80
N ALA A 129 -11.74 12.76 -4.53
CA ALA A 129 -12.74 13.34 -3.63
C ALA A 129 -12.49 14.84 -3.32
N LEU A 130 -11.24 15.32 -3.46
CA LEU A 130 -10.89 16.74 -3.36
C LEU A 130 -11.07 17.50 -4.68
N GLY A 131 -11.48 16.82 -5.76
CA GLY A 131 -11.77 17.43 -7.06
C GLY A 131 -10.63 17.37 -8.07
N ALA A 132 -9.54 16.65 -7.79
CA ALA A 132 -8.44 16.49 -8.75
C ALA A 132 -8.91 15.74 -10.01
N LYS A 133 -8.58 16.28 -11.19
CA LYS A 133 -8.79 15.58 -12.46
C LYS A 133 -7.71 14.53 -12.65
N ILE A 134 -8.10 13.26 -12.56
CA ILE A 134 -7.19 12.11 -12.69
C ILE A 134 -7.05 11.73 -14.17
N THR A 135 -5.81 11.73 -14.67
CA THR A 135 -5.45 11.33 -16.04
C THR A 135 -4.47 10.17 -15.99
N ALA A 136 -4.65 9.20 -16.87
CA ALA A 136 -3.77 8.04 -16.98
C ALA A 136 -3.86 7.45 -18.40
N HIS A 137 -2.91 6.59 -18.75
CA HIS A 137 -3.04 5.74 -19.94
C HIS A 137 -4.28 4.83 -19.83
N GLU A 138 -4.92 4.48 -20.94
CA GLU A 138 -6.15 3.66 -20.94
C GLU A 138 -5.97 2.29 -20.26
N ASN A 139 -4.81 1.66 -20.45
CA ASN A 139 -4.45 0.41 -19.78
C ASN A 139 -4.39 0.58 -18.25
N THR A 140 -3.80 1.67 -17.75
CA THR A 140 -3.79 1.98 -16.31
C THR A 140 -5.21 2.06 -15.77
N ARG A 141 -6.10 2.80 -16.46
CA ARG A 141 -7.52 2.88 -16.08
C ARG A 141 -8.19 1.50 -16.10
N LYS A 142 -7.94 0.69 -17.13
CA LYS A 142 -8.49 -0.66 -17.25
C LYS A 142 -8.08 -1.53 -16.05
N TYR A 143 -6.80 -1.52 -15.68
CA TYR A 143 -6.30 -2.30 -14.55
C TYR A 143 -6.88 -1.81 -13.22
N LEU A 144 -6.93 -0.50 -13.00
CA LEU A 144 -7.54 0.10 -11.80
C LEU A 144 -9.05 -0.13 -11.69
N SER A 145 -9.73 -0.50 -12.78
CA SER A 145 -11.18 -0.74 -12.77
C SER A 145 -11.55 -2.20 -12.54
N GLN A 146 -10.58 -3.06 -12.27
CA GLN A 146 -10.75 -4.51 -12.19
C GLN A 146 -9.91 -5.08 -11.04
N VAL A 147 -10.30 -6.24 -10.53
CA VAL A 147 -9.45 -6.96 -9.57
C VAL A 147 -8.15 -7.33 -10.26
N GLN A 148 -7.01 -6.92 -9.69
CA GLN A 148 -5.69 -7.32 -10.16
C GLN A 148 -5.05 -8.28 -9.17
N ARG A 149 -4.85 -9.52 -9.62
CA ARG A 149 -4.06 -10.50 -8.91
C ARG A 149 -2.59 -10.28 -9.23
N VAL A 150 -1.76 -10.13 -8.20
CA VAL A 150 -0.29 -10.10 -8.33
C VAL A 150 0.27 -11.28 -7.57
N GLU A 151 0.78 -12.26 -8.32
CA GLU A 151 1.30 -13.51 -7.77
C GLU A 151 2.52 -13.28 -6.86
N ASP A 152 3.44 -12.40 -7.26
CA ASP A 152 4.66 -12.07 -6.51
C ASP A 152 4.36 -11.50 -5.11
N TYR A 153 3.18 -10.90 -4.94
CA TYR A 153 2.75 -10.29 -3.68
C TYR A 153 1.77 -11.15 -2.91
N ASP A 154 1.36 -12.28 -3.50
CA ASP A 154 0.20 -13.07 -3.09
C ASP A 154 -1.00 -12.17 -2.70
N TYR A 155 -1.29 -11.16 -3.53
CA TYR A 155 -2.29 -10.13 -3.20
C TYR A 155 -3.29 -9.89 -4.33
N ASN A 156 -4.54 -9.57 -3.95
CA ASN A 156 -5.59 -9.12 -4.87
C ASN A 156 -5.88 -7.64 -4.62
N PHE A 157 -5.52 -6.80 -5.57
CA PHE A 157 -5.88 -5.37 -5.56
C PHE A 157 -7.31 -5.24 -6.08
N LEU A 158 -8.16 -4.60 -5.27
CA LEU A 158 -9.53 -4.31 -5.65
C LEU A 158 -9.57 -2.97 -6.44
N PRO A 159 -10.60 -2.77 -7.28
CA PRO A 159 -10.84 -1.49 -7.95
C PRO A 159 -11.05 -0.32 -6.97
#